data_AF-A0A7Y2FWL5-F1
#
_entry.id   AF-A0A7Y2FWL5-F1
#
_cell.length_a   1.000
_cell.length_b   1.000
_cell.length_c   1.000
_cell.angle_alpha   90.00
_cell.angle_beta   90.00
_cell.angle_gamma   90.00
#
_symmetry.space_group_name_H-M   'P 1'
#
loop_
_entity.id
_entity.type
_entity.pdbx_description
1 polymer ?
#
loop_
_entity_poly.entity_id
_entity_poly.type
_entity_poly.pdbx_seq_one_letter_code
_entity_poly.pdbx_strand_id
1 'polypeptide(L)'
;MQDTTMIYHHNEHRDWMSKINFYQDEIKIFQSTLSKVIQAHPDIFSIIDLVHEYRRILLRKLEKLDNMRYQIALHEHQLAKAKDDAENDQLWDHQEVRDRMINFESEFESFKSALRHFASKHIKE
;
A
#
# COMPACT_ATOMS: atom_id res chain seq x y z
N MET A 1 -22.45 13.12 21.46
CA MET A 1 -21.43 12.04 21.51
C MET A 1 -21.23 11.39 20.14
N GLN A 2 -22.27 11.21 19.30
CA GLN A 2 -22.13 10.64 17.93
C GLN A 2 -21.20 11.45 16.99
N ASP A 3 -21.23 12.79 17.04
CA ASP A 3 -20.36 13.63 16.19
C ASP A 3 -18.85 13.40 16.39
N THR A 4 -18.43 13.07 17.61
CA THR A 4 -17.01 12.90 17.95
C THR A 4 -16.43 11.62 17.33
N THR A 5 -17.22 10.55 17.29
CA THR A 5 -16.83 9.25 16.71
C THR A 5 -16.73 9.33 15.19
N MET A 6 -17.70 9.98 14.53
CA MET A 6 -17.67 10.19 13.08
C MET A 6 -16.46 11.05 12.65
N ILE A 7 -16.16 12.13 13.39
CA ILE A 7 -14.98 12.97 13.12
C ILE A 7 -13.68 12.15 13.30
N TYR A 8 -13.62 11.28 14.30
CA TYR A 8 -12.48 10.41 14.53
C TYR A 8 -12.25 9.44 13.36
N HIS A 9 -13.30 8.74 12.92
CA HIS A 9 -13.22 7.80 11.80
C HIS A 9 -12.86 8.48 10.48
N HIS A 10 -13.42 9.66 10.21
CA HIS A 10 -13.07 10.45 9.04
C HIS A 10 -11.58 10.84 9.03
N ASN A 11 -11.04 11.30 10.16
CA ASN A 11 -9.62 11.63 10.26
C ASN A 11 -8.74 10.40 10.07
N GLU A 12 -9.13 9.26 10.65
CA GLU A 12 -8.41 8.01 10.51
C GLU A 12 -8.39 7.52 9.05
N HIS A 13 -9.52 7.58 8.35
CA HIS A 13 -9.57 7.28 6.90
C HIS A 13 -8.63 8.17 6.10
N ARG A 14 -8.59 9.47 6.40
CA ARG A 14 -7.69 10.41 5.72
C ARG A 14 -6.22 10.04 5.93
N ASP A 15 -5.86 9.64 7.14
CA ASP A 15 -4.51 9.21 7.47
C ASP A 15 -4.14 7.91 6.76
N TRP A 16 -5.05 6.93 6.71
CA TRP A 16 -4.85 5.69 5.95
C TRP A 16 -4.72 5.94 4.44
N MET A 17 -5.56 6.81 3.87
CA MET A 17 -5.47 7.20 2.46
C MET A 17 -4.13 7.87 2.14
N SER A 18 -3.65 8.73 3.03
CA SER A 18 -2.33 9.36 2.91
C SER A 18 -1.21 8.31 2.89
N LYS A 19 -1.24 7.35 3.83
CA LYS A 19 -0.29 6.24 3.90
C LYS A 19 -0.33 5.36 2.65
N ILE A 20 -1.53 5.01 2.17
CA ILE A 20 -1.69 4.21 0.94
C ILE A 20 -1.04 4.93 -0.24
N ASN A 21 -1.32 6.23 -0.43
CA ASN A 21 -0.71 7.01 -1.51
C ASN A 21 0.82 7.02 -1.40
N PHE A 22 1.35 7.23 -0.19
CA PHE A 22 2.79 7.19 0.06
C PHE A 22 3.41 5.85 -0.37
N TYR A 23 2.80 4.72 0.02
CA TYR A 23 3.31 3.40 -0.35
C TYR A 23 3.17 3.09 -1.84
N GLN A 24 2.10 3.54 -2.49
CA GLN A 24 1.96 3.44 -3.95
C GLN A 24 3.10 4.18 -4.67
N ASP A 25 3.47 5.37 -4.19
CA ASP A 25 4.58 6.14 -4.76
C ASP A 25 5.94 5.51 -4.48
N GLU A 26 6.18 4.97 -3.28
CA GLU A 26 7.38 4.18 -2.99
C GLU A 26 7.51 2.97 -3.93
N ILE A 27 6.40 2.26 -4.21
CA ILE A 27 6.40 1.14 -5.15
C ILE A 27 6.80 1.60 -6.56
N LYS A 28 6.29 2.73 -7.05
CA LYS A 28 6.71 3.29 -8.36
C LYS A 28 8.21 3.56 -8.41
N ILE A 29 8.78 4.11 -7.33
CA ILE A 29 10.23 4.34 -7.21
C ILE A 29 10.98 3.01 -7.32
N PHE A 30 10.54 1.96 -6.62
CA PHE A 30 11.18 0.65 -6.72
C PHE A 30 11.05 0.01 -8.10
N GLN A 31 9.91 0.16 -8.77
CA GLN A 31 9.76 -0.30 -10.16
C GLN A 31 10.76 0.39 -11.11
N SER A 32 10.96 1.70 -10.93
CA SER A 32 11.97 2.46 -11.68
C SER A 32 13.39 1.95 -11.38
N THR A 33 13.72 1.75 -10.11
CA THR A 33 15.02 1.19 -9.68
C THR A 33 15.28 -0.19 -10.29
N LEU A 34 14.31 -1.09 -10.25
CA LEU A 34 14.42 -2.42 -10.87
C LEU A 34 14.62 -2.34 -12.39
N SER A 35 14.05 -1.33 -13.04
CA SER A 35 14.24 -1.10 -14.47
C SER A 35 15.68 -0.66 -14.78
N LYS A 36 16.29 0.15 -13.92
CA LYS A 36 17.72 0.49 -14.01
C LYS A 36 18.61 -0.74 -13.81
N VAL A 37 18.26 -1.65 -12.90
CA VAL A 37 19.00 -2.91 -12.71
C VAL A 37 19.00 -3.75 -13.99
N ILE A 38 17.84 -3.94 -14.64
CA ILE A 38 17.78 -4.68 -15.92
C ILE A 38 18.62 -3.99 -16.99
N GLN A 39 18.56 -2.66 -17.08
CA GLN A 39 19.35 -1.91 -18.06
C GLN A 39 20.86 -2.04 -17.86
N ALA A 40 21.31 -2.15 -16.60
CA ALA A 40 22.72 -2.36 -16.26
C ALA A 40 23.19 -3.80 -16.54
N HIS A 41 22.26 -4.77 -16.61
CA HIS A 41 22.56 -6.20 -16.75
C HIS A 41 21.68 -6.88 -17.81
N PRO A 42 21.70 -6.41 -19.07
CA PRO A 42 20.75 -6.86 -20.10
C PRO A 42 20.90 -8.32 -20.51
N ASP A 43 22.08 -8.92 -20.29
CA ASP A 43 22.41 -10.28 -20.74
C ASP A 43 22.54 -11.28 -19.58
N ILE A 44 22.31 -10.84 -18.33
CA ILE A 44 22.44 -11.70 -17.16
C ILE A 44 21.06 -12.23 -16.76
N PHE A 45 20.67 -13.37 -17.35
CA PHE A 45 19.37 -14.00 -17.13
C PHE A 45 18.99 -14.19 -15.66
N SER A 46 19.95 -14.58 -14.80
CA SER A 46 19.68 -14.76 -13.36
C SER A 46 19.28 -13.46 -12.66
N ILE A 47 19.84 -12.32 -13.06
CA ILE A 47 19.46 -11.00 -12.52
C ILE A 47 18.08 -10.60 -13.07
N ILE A 48 17.83 -10.84 -14.36
CA ILE A 48 16.56 -10.55 -15.00
C ILE A 48 15.42 -11.32 -14.32
N ASP A 49 15.59 -12.62 -14.10
CA ASP A 49 14.60 -13.47 -13.42
C ASP A 49 14.28 -12.97 -12.01
N LEU A 50 15.32 -12.60 -11.25
CA LEU A 50 15.15 -12.05 -9.90
C LEU A 50 14.43 -10.69 -9.92
N VAL A 51 14.72 -9.82 -10.90
CA VAL A 51 13.96 -8.58 -11.08
C VAL A 51 12.50 -8.85 -11.40
N HIS A 52 12.20 -9.84 -12.24
CA HIS A 52 10.82 -10.24 -12.51
C HIS A 52 10.10 -10.73 -11.25
N GLU A 53 10.80 -11.45 -10.37
CA GLU A 53 10.25 -11.84 -9.07
C GLU A 53 9.91 -10.63 -8.21
N TYR A 54 10.84 -9.68 -8.04
CA TYR A 54 10.57 -8.44 -7.31
C TYR A 54 9.39 -7.66 -7.91
N ARG A 55 9.30 -7.56 -9.23
CA ARG A 55 8.17 -6.90 -9.92
C ARG A 55 6.83 -7.59 -9.63
N ARG A 56 6.77 -8.92 -9.62
CA ARG A 56 5.56 -9.67 -9.25
C ARG A 56 5.15 -9.40 -7.81
N ILE A 57 6.12 -9.32 -6.89
CA ILE A 57 5.84 -9.01 -5.48
C ILE A 57 5.30 -7.58 -5.34
N LEU A 58 5.91 -6.60 -6.03
CA LEU A 58 5.44 -5.21 -6.05
C LEU A 58 4.01 -5.10 -6.60
N LEU A 59 3.68 -5.84 -7.66
CA LEU A 59 2.33 -5.85 -8.23
C LEU A 59 1.29 -6.35 -7.20
N ARG A 60 1.56 -7.48 -6.54
CA ARG A 60 0.67 -8.00 -5.49
C ARG A 60 0.48 -7.01 -4.33
N LYS A 61 1.52 -6.26 -3.99
CA LYS A 61 1.44 -5.22 -2.94
C LYS A 61 0.60 -4.02 -3.40
N LEU A 62 0.67 -3.61 -4.66
CA LEU A 62 -0.23 -2.61 -5.24
C LEU A 62 -1.69 -3.07 -5.18
N GLU A 63 -1.96 -4.32 -5.58
CA GLU A 63 -3.32 -4.88 -5.51
C GLU A 63 -3.89 -4.85 -4.08
N LYS A 64 -3.06 -5.17 -3.07
CA LYS A 64 -3.45 -5.04 -1.65
C LYS A 64 -3.78 -3.59 -1.28
N LEU A 65 -2.95 -2.63 -1.68
CA LEU A 65 -3.16 -1.19 -1.42
C LEU A 65 -4.44 -0.68 -2.10
N ASP A 66 -4.67 -1.07 -3.36
CA ASP A 66 -5.85 -0.68 -4.12
C ASP A 66 -7.13 -1.25 -3.51
N ASN A 67 -7.09 -2.49 -3.03
CA ASN A 67 -8.22 -3.08 -2.29
C ASN A 67 -8.52 -2.30 -1.00
N MET A 68 -7.51 -2.00 -0.19
CA MET A 68 -7.69 -1.21 1.03
C MET A 68 -8.24 0.18 0.73
N ARG A 69 -7.72 0.84 -0.31
CA ARG A 69 -8.20 2.14 -0.79
C ARG A 69 -9.68 2.10 -1.17
N TYR A 70 -10.07 1.10 -1.96
CA TYR A 70 -11.45 0.92 -2.38
C TYR A 70 -12.38 0.73 -1.18
N GLN A 71 -11.99 -0.11 -0.24
CA GLN A 71 -12.75 -0.39 0.97
C GLN A 71 -12.93 0.91 1.80
N ILE A 72 -11.85 1.66 2.06
CA ILE A 72 -11.93 2.92 2.81
C ILE A 72 -12.83 3.94 2.10
N ALA A 73 -12.73 4.05 0.77
CA ALA A 73 -13.57 4.97 -0.01
C ALA A 73 -15.06 4.57 0.03
N LEU A 74 -15.36 3.26 -0.01
CA LEU A 74 -16.72 2.75 0.13
C LEU A 74 -17.28 3.11 1.52
N HIS A 75 -16.48 2.92 2.56
CA HIS A 75 -16.90 3.22 3.92
C HIS A 75 -17.10 4.71 4.16
N GLU A 76 -16.21 5.56 3.66
CA GLU A 76 -16.36 7.01 3.71
C GLU A 76 -17.66 7.48 3.05
N HIS A 77 -18.01 6.87 1.91
CA HIS A 77 -19.28 7.14 1.24
C HIS A 77 -20.50 6.63 2.03
N GLN A 78 -20.37 5.51 2.75
CA GLN A 78 -21.42 5.01 3.66
C GLN A 78 -21.60 5.95 4.87
N LEU A 79 -20.52 6.41 5.51
CA LEU A 79 -20.56 7.39 6.60
C LEU A 79 -21.24 8.69 6.17
N ALA A 80 -20.94 9.18 4.96
CA ALA A 80 -21.58 10.36 4.40
C ALA A 80 -23.10 10.18 4.21
N LYS A 81 -23.56 8.96 3.92
CA LYS A 81 -24.99 8.62 3.78
C LYS A 81 -25.67 8.31 5.11
N ALA A 82 -24.97 7.71 6.07
CA ALA A 82 -25.49 7.38 7.40
C ALA A 82 -25.81 8.63 8.23
N LYS A 83 -25.32 9.81 7.83
CA LYS A 83 -25.77 11.11 8.35
C LYS A 83 -27.28 11.33 8.19
N ASP A 84 -27.92 10.66 7.22
CA ASP A 84 -29.37 10.72 7.00
C ASP A 84 -30.13 9.51 7.61
N ASP A 85 -29.48 8.37 7.86
CA ASP A 85 -30.09 7.15 8.42
C ASP A 85 -29.16 6.48 9.47
N ALA A 86 -29.60 6.48 10.73
CA ALA A 86 -28.80 6.15 11.93
C ALA A 86 -28.40 4.66 12.11
N GLU A 87 -28.70 3.76 11.17
CA GLU A 87 -28.51 2.31 11.32
C GLU A 87 -27.28 1.75 10.58
N ASN A 88 -26.56 2.55 9.78
CA ASN A 88 -25.56 2.00 8.83
C ASN A 88 -24.12 1.86 9.37
N ASP A 89 -23.83 2.40 10.56
CA ASP A 89 -22.46 2.45 11.12
C ASP A 89 -21.94 1.08 11.61
N GLN A 90 -22.80 0.06 11.67
CA GLN A 90 -22.51 -1.23 12.30
C GLN A 90 -21.84 -2.25 11.37
N LEU A 91 -21.68 -1.94 10.08
CA LEU A 91 -21.23 -2.90 9.06
C LEU A 91 -19.72 -2.87 8.78
N TRP A 92 -18.98 -1.92 9.32
CA TRP A 92 -17.55 -1.76 9.03
C TRP A 92 -16.66 -1.98 10.25
N ASP A 93 -15.72 -2.92 10.12
CA ASP A 93 -14.73 -3.20 11.14
C ASP A 93 -13.47 -2.33 10.92
N HIS A 94 -13.44 -1.18 11.59
CA HIS A 94 -12.27 -0.30 11.63
C HIS A 94 -11.01 -1.00 12.15
N GLN A 95 -11.16 -1.95 13.08
CA GLN A 95 -10.04 -2.65 13.66
C GLN A 95 -9.41 -3.57 12.61
N GLU A 96 -10.23 -4.24 11.79
CA GLU A 96 -9.73 -5.08 10.70
C GLU A 96 -8.88 -4.28 9.69
N VAL A 97 -9.35 -3.11 9.25
CA VAL A 97 -8.59 -2.28 8.31
C VAL A 97 -7.33 -1.72 8.94
N ARG A 98 -7.39 -1.33 10.21
CA ARG A 98 -6.20 -0.91 10.97
C ARG A 98 -5.16 -2.03 11.02
N ASP A 99 -5.57 -3.25 11.32
CA ASP A 99 -4.67 -4.41 11.40
C ASP A 99 -4.09 -4.75 10.03
N ARG A 100 -4.90 -4.67 8.96
CA ARG A 100 -4.41 -4.83 7.57
C ARG A 100 -3.36 -3.79 7.21
N MET A 101 -3.56 -2.52 7.59
CA MET A 101 -2.57 -1.45 7.39
C MET A 101 -1.27 -1.77 8.15
N ILE A 102 -1.34 -2.07 9.45
CA ILE A 102 -0.16 -2.39 10.27
C ILE A 102 0.62 -3.58 9.68
N ASN A 103 -0.10 -4.64 9.29
CA ASN A 103 0.51 -5.82 8.70
C ASN A 103 1.17 -5.49 7.35
N PHE A 104 0.51 -4.69 6.51
CA PHE A 104 1.10 -4.23 5.25
C PHE A 104 2.39 -3.44 5.49
N GLU A 105 2.38 -2.49 6.43
CA GLU A 105 3.55 -1.66 6.76
C GLU A 105 4.74 -2.52 7.19
N SER A 106 4.52 -3.48 8.10
CA SER A 106 5.54 -4.41 8.56
C SER A 106 6.11 -5.28 7.44
N GLU A 107 5.24 -5.88 6.62
CA GLU A 107 5.64 -6.67 5.45
C GLU A 107 6.38 -5.83 4.41
N PHE A 108 6.01 -4.56 4.24
CA PHE A 108 6.59 -3.68 3.25
C PHE A 108 7.98 -3.19 3.65
N GLU A 109 8.19 -2.84 4.91
CA GLU A 109 9.51 -2.40 5.39
C GLU A 109 10.56 -3.51 5.29
N SER A 110 10.20 -4.75 5.63
CA SER A 110 11.10 -5.89 5.46
C SER A 110 11.46 -6.11 3.99
N PHE A 111 10.46 -6.02 3.11
CA PHE A 111 10.65 -6.14 1.66
C PHE A 111 11.50 -4.99 1.08
N LYS A 112 11.28 -3.75 1.54
CA LYS A 112 12.06 -2.57 1.15
C LYS A 112 13.54 -2.75 1.40
N SER A 113 13.89 -3.22 2.59
CA SER A 113 15.28 -3.47 2.96
C SER A 113 15.94 -4.46 2.00
N ALA A 114 15.26 -5.58 1.72
CA ALA A 114 15.76 -6.59 0.78
C ALA A 114 15.94 -6.04 -0.64
N LEU A 115 14.96 -5.30 -1.16
CA LEU A 115 15.02 -4.71 -2.51
C LEU A 115 16.13 -3.66 -2.60
N ARG A 116 16.27 -2.78 -1.60
CA ARG A 116 17.34 -1.76 -1.58
C ARG A 116 18.72 -2.40 -1.56
N HIS A 117 18.92 -3.45 -0.76
CA HIS A 117 20.17 -4.21 -0.72
C HIS A 117 20.47 -4.92 -2.05
N PHE A 118 19.44 -5.48 -2.69
CA PHE A 118 19.57 -6.04 -4.03
C PHE A 118 19.99 -4.95 -5.03
N ALA A 119 19.26 -3.83 -5.09
CA ALA A 119 19.54 -2.74 -6.01
C ALA A 119 20.94 -2.14 -5.82
N SER A 120 21.39 -1.93 -4.57
CA SER A 120 22.72 -1.36 -4.30
C SER A 120 23.87 -2.25 -4.75
N LYS A 121 23.67 -3.57 -4.80
CA LYS A 121 24.68 -4.51 -5.32
C LYS A 121 24.80 -4.49 -6.84
N HIS A 122 23.73 -4.12 -7.53
CA HIS A 122 23.63 -4.25 -8.99
C HIS A 122 23.62 -2.92 -9.73
N ILE A 123 23.36 -1.80 -9.06
CA ILE A 123 23.54 -0.46 -9.60
C ILE A 123 24.89 0.05 -9.08
N LYS A 124 25.91 0.05 -9.93
CA LYS A 124 27.13 0.82 -9.69
C LYS A 124 26.93 2.23 -10.24
N GLU A 125 27.32 3.25 -9.48
CA GLU A 125 27.44 4.63 -9.98
C GLU A 125 28.40 4.71 -11.16
#